data_AF-A0AAW0F0Z4-F1
#
_entry.id   AF-A0AAW0F0Z4-F1
#
_cell.length_a   1.000
_cell.length_b   1.000
_cell.length_c   1.000
_cell.angle_alpha   90.00
_cell.angle_beta   90.00
_cell.angle_gamma   90.00
#
_symmetry.space_group_name_H-M   'P 1'
#
loop_
_entity.id
_entity.type
_entity.pdbx_description
1 polymer ?
#
loop_
_entity_poly.entity_id
_entity_poly.type
_entity_poly.pdbx_seq_one_letter_code
_entity_poly.pdbx_strand_id
1 'polypeptide(L)'
;MNSVSAAPLTEADVAAMSTAEVRANLERCARLVTHAALLHRLPDGGASIRHRHTLFTNELEQRRVTGEAKAAEVAAAAPAAVEERKRSNEAALLSESGSTATSAAREMAEKYRDQRVDVEATVRRMYEGAVSEGEIQRIIHSVPPHFFLTYAETCEMERQLAKEARRAELQKLAAHAGRHTSVPQ
;
A
#
# COMPACT_ATOMS: atom_id res chain seq x y z
N MET A 1 -40.12 -1.08 0.01
CA MET A 1 -38.84 -0.44 -0.34
C MET A 1 -38.52 0.56 0.75
N ASN A 2 -37.79 0.14 1.78
CA ASN A 2 -37.52 0.98 2.94
C ASN A 2 -36.37 1.94 2.61
N SER A 3 -36.71 3.17 2.26
CA SER A 3 -35.75 4.28 2.26
C SER A 3 -35.40 4.56 3.71
N VAL A 4 -34.28 4.01 4.17
CA VAL A 4 -33.66 4.41 5.43
C VAL A 4 -33.13 5.82 5.21
N SER A 5 -33.99 6.81 5.43
CA SER A 5 -33.58 8.21 5.52
C SER A 5 -32.76 8.35 6.80
N ALA A 6 -31.45 8.07 6.71
CA ALA A 6 -30.52 8.50 7.73
C ALA A 6 -30.70 10.01 7.93
N ALA A 7 -30.79 10.45 9.18
CA ALA A 7 -30.90 11.87 9.50
C ALA A 7 -29.79 12.67 8.78
N PRO A 8 -30.09 13.87 8.27
CA PRO A 8 -29.07 14.69 7.63
C PRO A 8 -27.95 14.98 8.63
N LEU A 9 -26.71 14.69 8.22
CA LEU A 9 -25.52 14.94 9.02
C LEU A 9 -25.44 16.44 9.37
N THR A 10 -25.36 16.79 10.64
CA THR A 10 -25.32 18.20 11.09
C THR A 10 -23.90 18.69 11.34
N GLU A 11 -23.71 20.01 11.40
CA GLU A 11 -22.42 20.62 11.76
C GLU A 11 -21.93 20.16 13.14
N ALA A 12 -22.83 19.98 14.11
CA ALA A 12 -22.50 19.49 15.45
C ALA A 12 -21.97 18.06 15.42
N ASP A 13 -22.55 17.20 14.58
CA ASP A 13 -22.09 15.82 14.40
C ASP A 13 -20.67 15.79 13.82
N VAL A 14 -20.40 16.65 12.83
CA VAL A 14 -19.09 16.77 12.19
C VAL A 14 -18.04 17.33 13.15
N ALA A 15 -18.40 18.30 14.00
CA ALA A 15 -17.52 18.84 15.03
C ALA A 15 -17.11 17.79 16.08
N ALA A 16 -18.01 16.85 16.39
CA ALA A 16 -17.74 15.75 17.32
C ALA A 16 -16.78 14.67 16.75
N MET A 17 -16.58 14.62 15.43
CA MET A 17 -15.71 13.62 14.80
C MET A 17 -14.23 13.92 15.02
N SER A 18 -13.40 12.88 15.06
CA SER A 18 -11.95 13.07 15.10
C SER A 18 -11.42 13.67 13.80
N THR A 19 -10.27 14.35 13.85
CA THR A 19 -9.69 15.01 12.66
C THR A 19 -9.34 13.98 11.57
N ALA A 20 -8.92 12.78 11.96
CA ALA A 20 -8.66 11.67 11.05
C ALA A 20 -9.94 11.22 10.33
N GLU A 21 -11.05 11.09 11.07
CA GLU A 21 -12.34 10.72 10.49
C GLU A 21 -12.88 11.79 9.54
N VAL A 22 -12.74 13.08 9.87
CA VAL A 22 -13.13 14.19 8.99
C VAL A 22 -12.33 14.15 7.68
N ARG A 23 -11.00 13.94 7.75
CA ARG A 23 -10.14 13.80 6.55
C ARG A 23 -10.52 12.61 5.69
N ALA A 24 -10.69 11.43 6.30
CA ALA A 24 -11.06 10.21 5.58
C ALA A 24 -12.41 10.36 4.87
N ASN A 25 -13.39 11.02 5.49
CA ASN A 25 -14.69 11.26 4.87
C ASN A 25 -14.64 12.35 3.79
N LEU A 26 -13.80 13.38 3.95
CA LEU A 26 -13.55 14.36 2.91
C LEU A 26 -12.97 13.70 1.65
N GLU A 27 -11.96 12.84 1.78
CA GLU A 27 -11.35 12.11 0.66
C GLU A 27 -12.35 11.19 -0.08
N ARG A 28 -13.25 10.53 0.67
CA ARG A 28 -14.33 9.73 0.06
C ARG A 28 -15.27 10.63 -0.74
N CYS A 29 -15.67 11.77 -0.17
CA CYS A 29 -16.55 12.71 -0.87
C CYS A 29 -15.87 13.29 -2.11
N ALA A 30 -14.60 13.68 -2.02
CA ALA A 30 -13.82 14.21 -3.15
C ALA A 30 -13.75 13.22 -4.32
N ARG A 31 -13.46 11.93 -4.04
CA ARG A 31 -13.47 10.87 -5.06
C ARG A 31 -14.84 10.66 -5.69
N LEU A 32 -15.92 10.77 -4.91
CA LEU A 32 -17.27 10.62 -5.46
C LEU A 32 -17.67 11.83 -6.31
N VAL A 33 -17.23 13.03 -5.94
CA VAL A 33 -17.50 14.26 -6.68
C VAL A 33 -16.84 14.27 -8.06
N THR A 34 -15.67 13.64 -8.23
CA THR A 34 -15.01 13.53 -9.54
C THR A 34 -15.75 12.64 -10.53
N HIS A 35 -16.70 11.81 -10.09
CA HIS A 35 -17.42 10.86 -10.93
C HIS A 35 -18.90 11.25 -11.11
N ALA A 36 -19.16 12.25 -11.96
CA ALA A 36 -20.51 12.76 -12.23
C ALA A 36 -21.52 11.67 -12.64
N ALA A 37 -21.09 10.67 -13.44
CA ALA A 37 -21.93 9.55 -13.85
C ALA A 37 -22.44 8.70 -12.68
N LEU A 38 -21.69 8.60 -11.58
CA LEU A 38 -22.12 7.89 -10.37
C LEU A 38 -23.10 8.73 -9.56
N LEU A 39 -22.89 10.05 -9.49
CA LEU A 39 -23.79 10.97 -8.77
C LEU A 39 -25.17 11.07 -9.43
N HIS A 40 -25.24 11.06 -10.76
CA HIS A 40 -26.51 11.10 -11.50
C HIS A 40 -27.39 9.86 -11.29
N ARG A 41 -26.82 8.74 -10.83
CA ARG A 41 -27.58 7.52 -10.49
C ARG A 41 -28.24 7.60 -9.12
N LEU A 42 -27.86 8.58 -8.29
CA LEU A 42 -28.44 8.77 -6.97
C LEU A 42 -29.77 9.54 -7.06
N PRO A 43 -30.72 9.26 -6.14
CA PRO A 43 -32.04 9.90 -6.14
C PRO A 43 -31.97 11.42 -5.95
N ASP A 44 -30.90 11.93 -5.34
CA ASP A 44 -30.66 13.36 -5.08
C ASP A 44 -29.62 13.98 -6.04
N GLY A 45 -29.21 13.24 -7.09
CA GLY A 45 -28.16 13.69 -8.02
C GLY A 45 -26.82 14.00 -7.34
N GLY A 46 -26.55 13.41 -6.16
CA GLY A 46 -25.34 13.65 -5.37
C GLY A 46 -25.34 14.94 -4.55
N ALA A 47 -26.50 15.59 -4.37
CA ALA A 47 -26.60 16.82 -3.57
C ALA A 47 -26.13 16.60 -2.11
N SER A 48 -26.50 15.49 -1.48
CA SER A 48 -26.07 15.14 -0.12
C SER A 48 -24.56 14.89 -0.01
N ILE A 49 -23.92 14.35 -1.05
CA ILE A 49 -22.46 14.14 -1.08
C ILE A 49 -21.74 15.48 -1.19
N ARG A 50 -22.21 16.37 -2.06
CA ARG A 50 -21.66 17.73 -2.17
C ARG A 50 -21.84 18.53 -0.88
N HIS A 51 -23.00 18.41 -0.23
CA HIS A 51 -23.26 19.06 1.05
C HIS A 51 -22.29 18.57 2.14
N ARG A 52 -22.13 17.25 2.30
CA ARG A 52 -21.17 16.67 3.26
C ARG A 52 -19.73 17.07 2.94
N HIS A 53 -19.35 17.12 1.66
CA HIS A 53 -18.03 17.60 1.25
C HIS A 53 -17.77 19.03 1.76
N THR A 54 -18.73 19.94 1.58
CA THR A 54 -18.63 21.31 2.09
C THR A 54 -18.53 21.35 3.61
N LEU A 55 -19.34 20.57 4.32
CA LEU A 55 -19.28 20.49 5.79
C LEU A 55 -17.90 20.04 6.29
N PHE A 56 -17.35 18.96 5.74
CA PHE A 56 -16.03 18.47 6.14
C PHE A 56 -14.90 19.44 5.76
N THR A 57 -15.03 20.14 4.64
CA THR A 57 -14.05 21.16 4.21
C THR A 57 -14.06 22.33 5.19
N ASN A 58 -15.23 22.84 5.54
CA ASN A 58 -15.39 23.95 6.49
C ASN A 58 -14.87 23.58 7.88
N GLU A 59 -15.17 22.39 8.37
CA GLU A 59 -14.67 21.90 9.67
C GLU A 59 -13.14 21.82 9.69
N LEU A 60 -12.51 21.32 8.63
CA LEU A 60 -11.05 21.25 8.56
C LEU A 60 -10.39 22.63 8.55
N GLU A 61 -10.97 23.59 7.83
CA GLU A 61 -10.50 24.98 7.88
C GLU A 61 -10.71 25.61 9.26
N GLN A 62 -11.85 25.36 9.92
CA GLN A 62 -12.07 25.82 11.29
C GLN A 62 -11.06 25.23 12.27
N ARG A 63 -10.74 23.93 12.17
CA ARG A 63 -9.69 23.28 12.98
C ARG A 63 -8.31 23.83 12.69
N ARG A 64 -8.03 24.22 11.44
CA ARG A 64 -6.78 24.85 11.05
C ARG A 64 -6.64 26.22 11.68
N VAL A 65 -7.65 27.09 11.54
CA VAL A 65 -7.66 28.44 12.12
C VAL A 65 -7.60 28.39 13.65
N THR A 66 -8.39 27.53 14.29
CA THR A 66 -8.37 27.39 15.76
C THR A 66 -7.09 26.74 16.28
N GLY A 67 -6.51 25.80 15.53
CA GLY A 67 -5.21 25.19 15.82
C GLY A 67 -4.05 26.18 15.69
N GLU A 68 -4.06 27.01 14.64
CA GLU A 68 -3.09 28.09 14.42
C GLU A 68 -3.21 29.16 15.51
N ALA A 69 -4.43 29.55 15.91
CA ALA A 69 -4.67 30.49 17.00
C ALA A 69 -4.18 29.94 18.36
N LYS A 70 -4.49 28.68 18.69
CA LYS A 70 -3.98 28.03 19.90
C LYS A 70 -2.46 27.83 19.87
N ALA A 71 -1.88 27.54 18.71
CA ALA A 71 -0.44 27.43 18.56
C ALA A 71 0.26 28.78 18.75
N ALA A 72 -0.32 29.87 18.25
CA ALA A 72 0.19 31.22 18.47
C ALA A 72 0.11 31.64 19.95
N GLU A 73 -0.98 31.30 20.64
CA GLU A 73 -1.17 31.59 22.06
C GLU A 73 -0.18 30.79 22.96
N VAL A 74 0.03 29.51 22.65
CA VAL A 74 1.00 28.65 23.38
C VAL A 74 2.45 29.03 23.06
N ALA A 75 2.75 29.45 21.83
CA ALA A 75 4.07 29.93 21.44
C ALA A 75 4.44 31.27 22.07
N ALA A 76 3.45 32.14 22.31
CA ALA A 76 3.64 33.37 23.07
C ALA A 76 3.85 33.10 24.58
N ALA A 77 3.28 32.02 25.12
CA ALA A 77 3.33 31.70 26.56
C ALA A 77 4.53 30.84 26.99
N ALA A 78 5.02 29.89 26.18
CA ALA A 78 6.14 29.02 26.55
C ALA A 78 6.83 28.35 25.33
N PRO A 79 7.94 28.88 24.82
CA PRO A 79 8.61 28.37 23.62
C PRO A 79 9.14 26.93 23.76
N ALA A 80 9.48 26.48 24.96
CA ALA A 80 9.93 25.11 25.22
C ALA A 80 8.81 24.06 25.04
N ALA A 81 7.56 24.41 25.38
CA ALA A 81 6.41 23.52 25.25
C ALA A 81 6.00 23.32 23.78
N VAL A 82 6.29 24.29 22.91
CA VAL A 82 6.02 24.21 21.47
C VAL A 82 6.93 23.19 20.80
N GLU A 83 8.22 23.17 21.13
CA GLU A 83 9.18 22.23 20.54
C GLU A 83 8.93 20.78 21.00
N GLU A 84 8.47 20.60 22.23
CA GLU A 84 8.07 19.29 22.74
C GLU A 84 6.77 18.79 22.07
N ARG A 85 5.83 19.69 21.81
CA ARG A 85 4.59 19.36 21.11
C ARG A 85 4.79 19.11 19.61
N LYS A 86 5.72 19.82 18.96
CA LYS A 86 6.14 19.51 17.58
C LYS A 86 6.72 18.11 17.49
N ARG A 87 7.66 17.77 18.39
CA ARG A 87 8.23 16.42 18.49
C ARG A 87 7.17 15.34 18.76
N SER A 88 6.20 15.62 19.64
CA SER A 88 5.10 14.69 19.92
C SER A 88 4.14 14.52 18.75
N ASN A 89 3.80 15.60 18.03
CA ASN A 89 2.96 15.54 16.83
C ASN A 89 3.66 14.83 15.67
N GLU A 90 4.95 15.06 15.46
CA GLU A 90 5.75 14.34 14.46
C GLU A 90 5.83 12.85 14.80
N ALA A 91 6.03 12.49 16.08
CA ALA A 91 6.01 11.11 16.54
C ALA A 91 4.64 10.43 16.35
N ALA A 92 3.54 11.15 16.59
CA ALA A 92 2.18 10.65 16.35
C ALA A 92 1.89 10.49 14.85
N LEU A 93 2.32 11.44 14.01
CA LEU A 93 2.14 11.35 12.56
C LEU A 93 2.92 10.17 11.96
N LEU A 94 4.12 9.89 12.47
CA LEU A 94 4.96 8.75 12.08
C LEU A 94 4.39 7.41 12.56
N SER A 95 3.69 7.37 13.70
CA SER A 95 3.07 6.13 14.20
C SER A 95 1.75 5.79 13.48
N GLU A 96 0.97 6.81 13.08
CA GLU A 96 -0.30 6.63 12.36
C GLU A 96 -0.13 6.26 10.89
N SER A 97 0.94 6.74 10.23
CA SER A 97 1.19 6.49 8.79
C SER A 97 1.86 5.14 8.49
N GLY A 98 2.31 4.41 9.52
CA GLY A 98 3.09 3.17 9.36
C GLY A 98 2.31 1.86 9.44
N SER A 99 1.11 1.80 10.05
CA SER A 99 0.62 0.52 10.60
C SER A 99 -0.44 -0.22 9.77
N THR A 100 -1.24 0.44 8.94
CA THR A 100 -2.39 -0.23 8.31
C THR A 100 -2.11 -0.73 6.88
N ALA A 101 -1.54 0.11 6.03
CA ALA A 101 -1.26 -0.27 4.63
C ALA A 101 -0.10 -1.27 4.50
N THR A 102 0.93 -1.15 5.34
CA THR A 102 2.08 -2.08 5.34
C THR A 102 1.72 -3.43 5.95
N SER A 103 0.82 -3.46 6.94
CA SER A 103 0.37 -4.69 7.59
C SER A 103 -0.47 -5.54 6.64
N ALA A 104 -1.45 -4.95 5.95
CA ALA A 104 -2.28 -5.69 4.99
C ALA A 104 -1.46 -6.22 3.79
N ALA A 105 -0.48 -5.45 3.29
CA ALA A 105 0.40 -5.91 2.24
C ALA A 105 1.31 -7.05 2.69
N ARG A 106 1.81 -7.02 3.93
CA ARG A 106 2.60 -8.10 4.53
C ARG A 106 1.76 -9.35 4.75
N GLU A 107 0.54 -9.21 5.27
CA GLU A 107 -0.38 -10.32 5.48
C GLU A 107 -0.74 -11.00 4.14
N MET A 108 -1.01 -10.22 3.09
CA MET A 108 -1.23 -10.77 1.75
C MET A 108 0.02 -11.45 1.19
N ALA A 109 1.21 -10.84 1.37
CA ALA A 109 2.46 -11.43 0.93
C ALA A 109 2.74 -12.77 1.63
N GLU A 110 2.47 -12.88 2.93
CA GLU A 110 2.60 -14.13 3.68
C GLU A 110 1.59 -15.18 3.24
N LYS A 111 0.32 -14.79 3.06
CA LYS A 111 -0.77 -15.69 2.68
C LYS A 111 -0.54 -16.33 1.30
N TYR A 112 0.00 -15.58 0.36
CA TYR A 112 0.18 -16.02 -1.03
C TYR A 112 1.66 -16.31 -1.38
N ARG A 113 2.55 -16.40 -0.39
CA ARG A 113 4.00 -16.53 -0.61
C ARG A 113 4.39 -17.70 -1.52
N ASP A 114 3.68 -18.83 -1.37
CA ASP A 114 3.95 -20.07 -2.10
C ASP A 114 2.80 -20.43 -3.06
N GLN A 115 1.92 -19.46 -3.37
CA GLN A 115 0.88 -19.67 -4.36
C GLN A 115 1.49 -19.73 -5.76
N ARG A 116 1.25 -20.84 -6.48
CA ARG A 116 1.69 -20.96 -7.87
C ARG A 116 0.85 -20.09 -8.80
N VAL A 117 1.53 -19.52 -9.79
CA VAL A 117 0.87 -18.79 -10.88
C VAL A 117 0.18 -19.80 -11.79
N ASP A 118 -1.13 -19.64 -11.95
CA ASP A 118 -1.88 -20.35 -12.97
C ASP A 118 -1.62 -19.70 -14.33
N VAL A 119 -0.69 -20.29 -15.09
CA VAL A 119 -0.24 -19.78 -16.39
C VAL A 119 -1.38 -19.84 -17.41
N GLU A 120 -2.19 -20.90 -17.40
CA GLU A 120 -3.29 -21.08 -18.35
C GLU A 120 -4.37 -20.02 -18.12
N ALA A 121 -4.81 -19.84 -16.87
CA ALA A 121 -5.77 -18.79 -16.54
C ALA A 121 -5.24 -17.39 -16.86
N THR A 122 -3.95 -17.14 -16.61
CA THR A 122 -3.32 -15.85 -16.91
C THR A 122 -3.26 -15.58 -18.40
N VAL A 123 -2.85 -16.55 -19.22
CA VAL A 123 -2.78 -16.45 -20.68
C VAL A 123 -4.17 -16.25 -21.27
N ARG A 124 -5.16 -17.05 -20.84
CA ARG A 124 -6.56 -16.90 -21.31
C ARG A 124 -7.15 -15.53 -20.98
N ARG A 125 -6.91 -15.04 -19.77
CA ARG A 125 -7.34 -13.70 -19.36
C ARG A 125 -6.63 -12.61 -20.16
N MET A 126 -5.35 -12.78 -20.47
CA MET A 126 -4.57 -11.78 -21.20
C MET A 126 -5.02 -11.61 -22.65
N TYR A 127 -5.40 -12.71 -23.31
CA TYR A 127 -5.79 -12.66 -24.72
C TYR A 127 -7.30 -12.49 -24.94
N GLU A 128 -8.16 -12.65 -23.94
CA GLU A 128 -9.63 -12.41 -23.99
C GLU A 128 -10.35 -12.93 -25.26
N GLY A 129 -9.83 -14.01 -25.88
CA GLY A 129 -10.38 -14.57 -27.12
C GLY A 129 -9.87 -13.94 -28.43
N ALA A 130 -8.91 -13.01 -28.38
CA ALA A 130 -8.22 -12.46 -29.55
C ALA A 130 -7.35 -13.50 -30.29
N VAL A 131 -7.02 -14.60 -29.59
CA VAL A 131 -6.12 -15.65 -30.06
C VAL A 131 -6.85 -16.99 -30.04
N SER A 132 -6.64 -17.81 -31.07
CA SER A 132 -7.22 -19.16 -31.17
C SER A 132 -6.73 -20.10 -30.06
N GLU A 133 -7.55 -21.10 -29.68
CA GLU A 133 -7.18 -22.07 -28.63
C GLU A 133 -5.88 -22.82 -28.95
N GLY A 134 -5.62 -23.13 -30.22
CA GLY A 134 -4.37 -23.79 -30.62
C GLY A 134 -3.11 -22.95 -30.36
N GLU A 135 -3.21 -21.62 -30.48
CA GLU A 135 -2.10 -20.71 -30.17
C GLU A 135 -1.98 -20.50 -28.65
N ILE A 136 -3.09 -20.48 -27.91
CA ILE A 136 -3.08 -20.47 -26.44
C ILE A 136 -2.33 -21.69 -25.90
N GLN A 137 -2.62 -22.88 -26.41
CA GLN A 137 -1.94 -24.11 -26.01
C GLN A 137 -0.45 -24.10 -26.39
N ARG A 138 -0.08 -23.55 -27.56
CA ARG A 138 1.33 -23.36 -27.92
C ARG A 138 2.07 -22.48 -26.92
N ILE A 139 1.46 -21.35 -26.54
CA ILE A 139 2.05 -20.42 -25.57
C ILE A 139 2.23 -21.12 -24.22
N ILE A 140 1.21 -21.83 -23.73
CA ILE A 140 1.28 -22.56 -22.45
C ILE A 140 2.41 -23.61 -22.49
N HIS A 141 2.51 -24.39 -23.56
CA HIS A 141 3.56 -25.40 -23.71
C HIS A 141 4.96 -24.84 -23.90
N SER A 142 5.09 -23.59 -24.34
CA SER A 142 6.40 -22.92 -24.45
C SER A 142 7.00 -22.54 -23.10
N VAL A 143 6.19 -22.45 -22.04
CA VAL A 143 6.64 -22.09 -20.70
C VAL A 143 7.20 -23.34 -20.00
N PRO A 144 8.48 -23.34 -19.59
CA PRO A 144 9.05 -24.46 -18.88
C PRO A 144 8.32 -24.76 -17.56
N PRO A 145 8.28 -26.03 -17.12
CA PRO A 145 7.83 -26.37 -15.78
C PRO A 145 8.68 -25.62 -14.75
N HIS A 146 8.04 -25.10 -13.69
CA HIS A 146 8.70 -24.32 -12.64
C HIS A 146 9.37 -23.01 -13.09
N PHE A 147 9.00 -22.45 -14.25
CA PHE A 147 9.49 -21.13 -14.66
C PHE A 147 9.15 -20.04 -13.62
N PHE A 148 7.94 -20.09 -13.07
CA PHE A 148 7.54 -19.26 -11.93
C PHE A 148 7.80 -20.02 -10.63
N LEU A 149 8.94 -19.72 -10.00
CA LEU A 149 9.31 -20.28 -8.70
C LEU A 149 8.44 -19.68 -7.60
N THR A 150 8.09 -20.50 -6.61
CA THR A 150 7.54 -20.01 -5.35
C THR A 150 8.62 -19.30 -4.52
N TYR A 151 8.21 -18.61 -3.45
CA TYR A 151 9.16 -18.01 -2.53
C TYR A 151 10.12 -19.06 -1.93
N ALA A 152 9.59 -20.21 -1.49
CA ALA A 152 10.41 -21.29 -0.98
C ALA A 152 11.41 -21.84 -2.02
N GLU A 153 10.94 -22.08 -3.25
CA GLU A 153 11.79 -22.56 -4.35
C GLU A 153 12.89 -21.55 -4.71
N THR A 154 12.56 -20.26 -4.69
CA THR A 154 13.52 -19.16 -4.94
C THR A 154 14.60 -19.15 -3.86
N CYS A 155 14.21 -19.21 -2.59
CA CYS A 155 15.15 -19.29 -1.47
C CYS A 155 16.05 -20.54 -1.54
N GLU A 156 15.53 -21.68 -1.96
CA GLU A 156 16.31 -22.90 -2.13
C GLU A 156 17.33 -22.78 -3.27
N MET A 157 16.90 -22.26 -4.42
CA MET A 157 17.77 -21.98 -5.56
C MET A 157 18.91 -21.03 -5.18
N GLU A 158 18.60 -19.92 -4.50
CA GLU A 158 19.62 -18.97 -4.04
C GLU A 158 20.62 -19.60 -3.06
N ARG A 159 20.13 -20.44 -2.13
CA ARG A 159 21.01 -21.19 -1.22
C ARG A 159 21.92 -22.15 -1.97
N GLN A 160 21.44 -22.80 -3.02
CA GLN A 160 22.24 -23.70 -3.85
C GLN A 160 23.32 -22.91 -4.60
N LEU A 161 22.95 -21.82 -5.27
CA LEU A 161 23.88 -20.94 -5.98
C LEU A 161 24.97 -20.39 -5.05
N ALA A 162 24.61 -19.98 -3.83
CA ALA A 162 25.57 -19.51 -2.83
C ALA A 162 26.55 -20.62 -2.40
N LYS A 163 26.07 -21.86 -2.21
CA LYS A 163 26.93 -23.01 -1.90
C LYS A 163 27.89 -23.34 -3.03
N GLU A 164 27.41 -23.29 -4.27
CA GLU A 164 28.22 -23.53 -5.47
C GLU A 164 29.30 -22.46 -5.66
N ALA A 165 28.94 -21.18 -5.50
CA ALA A 165 29.88 -20.07 -5.55
C ALA A 165 30.99 -20.23 -4.49
N ARG A 166 30.61 -20.53 -3.24
CA ARG A 166 31.57 -20.79 -2.16
C ARG A 166 32.49 -21.98 -2.49
N ARG A 167 31.94 -23.06 -3.04
CA ARG A 167 32.72 -24.24 -3.44
C ARG A 167 33.72 -23.89 -4.54
N ALA A 168 33.29 -23.14 -5.55
CA ALA A 168 34.15 -22.69 -6.65
C ALA A 168 35.29 -21.79 -6.16
N GLU A 169 35.01 -20.88 -5.22
CA GLU A 169 36.05 -20.03 -4.60
C GLU A 169 37.06 -20.86 -3.80
N LEU A 170 36.58 -21.79 -2.97
CA LEU A 170 37.47 -22.69 -2.21
C LEU A 170 38.36 -23.53 -3.13
N GLN A 171 37.83 -24.01 -4.26
CA GLN A 171 38.63 -24.73 -5.26
C GLN A 171 39.68 -23.83 -5.91
N LYS A 172 39.35 -22.58 -6.24
CA LYS A 172 40.33 -21.60 -6.76
C LYS A 172 41.44 -21.34 -5.74
N LEU A 173 41.09 -21.11 -4.48
CA LEU A 173 42.06 -20.89 -3.40
C LEU A 173 42.96 -22.11 -3.18
N ALA A 174 42.40 -23.31 -3.18
CA ALA A 174 43.17 -24.56 -3.06
C ALA A 174 44.13 -24.74 -4.24
N ALA A 175 43.70 -24.45 -5.47
CA ALA A 175 44.56 -24.50 -6.65
C ALA A 175 45.70 -23.48 -6.62
N HIS A 176 45.45 -22.28 -6.07
CA HIS A 176 46.51 -21.28 -5.87
C HIS A 176 47.49 -21.68 -4.76
N ALA A 177 47.00 -22.20 -3.63
CA ALA A 177 47.84 -22.68 -2.54
C ALA A 177 48.76 -23.83 -2.99
N GLY A 178 48.25 -24.77 -3.78
CA GLY A 178 49.03 -25.89 -4.33
C GLY A 178 50.16 -25.46 -5.27
N ARG A 179 50.04 -24.32 -5.96
CA ARG A 179 51.11 -23.74 -6.80
C ARG A 179 52.22 -23.08 -6.00
N HIS A 180 51.91 -22.54 -4.82
CA HIS A 180 52.91 -21.93 -3.94
C HIS A 180 53.72 -22.96 -3.15
N THR A 181 53.21 -24.17 -2.98
CA THR A 181 53.92 -25.27 -2.30
C THR A 181 54.87 -26.08 -3.20
N SER A 182 54.84 -25.88 -4.53
CA SER A 182 55.66 -26.64 -5.48
C SER A 182 56.91 -25.90 -6.00
N VAL A 183 57.33 -24.81 -5.34
CA VAL A 183 58.64 -24.18 -5.60
C VAL A 183 59.64 -24.78 -4.59
N PRO A 184 60.51 -25.72 -4.99
CA PRO A 184 61.56 -26.19 -4.12
C PRO A 184 62.63 -25.09 -3.98
N GLN A 185 63.13 -24.92 -2.76
CA GLN A 185 64.33 -24.12 -2.48
C GLN A 185 65.58 -24.77 -3.08
#